data_AF-A0A2N1QC60-F1
#
_entry.id   AF-A0A2N1QC60-F1
#
_cell.length_a   1.000
_cell.length_b   1.000
_cell.length_c   1.000
_cell.angle_alpha   90.00
_cell.angle_beta   90.00
_cell.angle_gamma   90.00
#
_symmetry.space_group_name_H-M   'P 1'
#
loop_
_entity.id
_entity.type
_entity.pdbx_description
1 polymer ?
#
loop_
_entity_poly.entity_id
_entity_poly.type
_entity_poly.pdbx_seq_one_letter_code
_entity_poly.pdbx_strand_id
1 'polypeptide(L)'
;MPKFKVVINYQNGETDELDELFDSYEEAEYMALDAISCWHTGGEVLELSNPGDYPYDPDDEPSYDIFEQDDEDDEDDEEDE
;
A
#
# COMPACT_ATOMS: atom_id res chain seq x y z
N MET A 1 -19.77 4.50 -7.40
CA MET A 1 -18.99 3.60 -8.30
C MET A 1 -18.00 2.95 -7.37
N PRO A 2 -17.78 1.62 -7.43
CA PRO A 2 -16.92 0.98 -6.45
C PRO A 2 -15.55 1.63 -6.47
N LYS A 3 -15.03 1.94 -5.28
CA LYS A 3 -13.68 2.47 -5.10
C LYS A 3 -12.77 1.37 -4.60
N PHE A 4 -11.52 1.38 -5.03
CA PHE A 4 -10.55 0.36 -4.61
C PHE A 4 -9.46 0.99 -3.76
N LYS A 5 -9.21 0.41 -2.60
CA LYS A 5 -8.16 0.79 -1.64
C LYS A 5 -7.05 -0.26 -1.67
N VAL A 6 -5.79 0.18 -1.73
CA VAL A 6 -4.62 -0.68 -1.72
C VAL A 6 -3.98 -0.65 -0.33
N VAL A 7 -3.62 -1.83 0.18
CA VAL A 7 -2.83 -1.99 1.41
C VAL A 7 -1.59 -2.80 1.09
N ILE A 8 -0.42 -2.25 1.42
CA ILE A 8 0.87 -2.92 1.34
C ILE A 8 1.15 -3.58 2.70
N ASN A 9 1.54 -4.84 2.70
CA ASN A 9 1.86 -5.61 3.88
C ASN A 9 3.36 -5.94 3.91
N TYR A 10 4.04 -5.52 4.96
CA TYR A 10 5.47 -5.77 5.16
C TYR A 10 5.70 -7.02 6.02
N GLN A 11 6.85 -7.68 5.83
CA GLN A 11 7.21 -8.91 6.57
C GLN A 11 7.30 -8.70 8.09
N ASN A 12 7.53 -7.46 8.54
CA ASN A 12 7.57 -7.10 9.96
C ASN A 12 6.16 -6.96 10.60
N GLY A 13 5.10 -7.17 9.81
CA GLY A 13 3.71 -7.04 10.24
C GLY A 13 3.17 -5.60 10.22
N GLU A 14 3.97 -4.63 9.77
CA GLU A 14 3.47 -3.29 9.46
C GLU A 14 2.69 -3.31 8.14
N THR A 15 1.76 -2.37 8.02
CA THR A 15 0.96 -2.18 6.82
C THR A 15 0.98 -0.71 6.44
N ASP A 16 0.97 -0.42 5.14
CA ASP A 16 0.83 0.93 4.61
C ASP A 16 -0.34 1.00 3.63
N GLU A 17 -1.24 1.95 3.87
CA GLU A 17 -2.43 2.16 3.07
C GLU A 17 -2.15 3.26 2.06
N LEU A 18 -2.25 2.96 0.76
CA LEU A 18 -2.07 4.02 -0.24
C LEU A 18 -3.19 5.05 -0.10
N ASP A 19 -2.85 6.34 0.02
CA ASP A 19 -3.81 7.43 0.25
C ASP A 19 -4.88 7.53 -0.87
N GLU A 20 -4.56 7.09 -2.07
CA GLU A 20 -5.43 7.19 -3.24
C GLU A 20 -6.47 6.06 -3.30
N LEU A 21 -7.69 6.42 -3.72
CA LEU A 21 -8.76 5.50 -4.05
C LEU A 21 -8.93 5.41 -5.56
N PHE A 22 -8.97 4.19 -6.10
CA PHE A 22 -8.99 3.95 -7.53
C PHE A 22 -10.40 3.60 -8.03
N ASP A 23 -10.69 3.92 -9.29
CA ASP A 23 -11.98 3.63 -9.93
C ASP A 23 -12.05 2.20 -10.50
N SER A 24 -10.92 1.51 -10.58
CA SER A 24 -10.82 0.13 -11.06
C SER A 24 -9.77 -0.68 -10.32
N TYR A 25 -9.99 -2.00 -10.25
CA TYR A 25 -9.01 -2.93 -9.71
C TYR A 25 -7.68 -2.89 -10.48
N GLU A 26 -7.72 -2.73 -11.81
CA GLU A 26 -6.51 -2.68 -12.65
C GLU A 26 -5.64 -1.46 -12.32
N GLU A 27 -6.24 -0.29 -12.08
CA GLU A 27 -5.51 0.90 -11.63
C GLU A 27 -4.93 0.71 -10.22
N ALA A 28 -5.70 0.11 -9.30
CA ALA A 28 -5.22 -0.20 -7.96
C ALA A 28 -4.05 -1.19 -7.98
N GLU A 29 -4.13 -2.25 -8.78
CA GLU A 29 -3.07 -3.25 -8.95
C GLU A 29 -1.81 -2.64 -9.57
N TYR A 30 -1.98 -1.78 -10.58
CA TYR A 30 -0.86 -1.06 -11.18
C TYR A 30 -0.12 -0.22 -10.14
N MET A 31 -0.85 0.51 -9.28
CA MET A 31 -0.26 1.34 -8.25
C MET A 31 0.38 0.52 -7.12
N ALA A 32 -0.19 -0.63 -6.76
CA ALA A 32 0.43 -1.56 -5.82
C ALA A 32 1.79 -2.08 -6.32
N LEU A 33 1.85 -2.47 -7.59
CA LEU A 33 3.08 -2.93 -8.23
C LEU A 33 4.13 -1.82 -8.35
N ASP A 34 3.71 -0.58 -8.64
CA ASP A 34 4.61 0.58 -8.66
C ASP A 34 5.18 0.88 -7.26
N ALA A 35 4.36 0.78 -6.21
CA ALA A 35 4.81 0.93 -4.82
C ALA A 35 5.88 -0.11 -4.44
N ILE A 36 5.69 -1.38 -4.81
CA ILE A 36 6.68 -2.45 -4.57
C ILE A 36 7.97 -2.20 -5.36
N SER A 37 7.86 -1.78 -6.62
CA SER A 37 9.03 -1.40 -7.44
C SER A 37 9.82 -0.24 -6.81
N CYS A 38 9.12 0.76 -6.27
CA CYS A 38 9.71 1.86 -5.52
C CYS A 38 10.38 1.39 -4.23
N TRP A 39 9.79 0.44 -3.51
CA TRP A 39 10.38 -0.17 -2.32
C TRP A 39 11.71 -0.84 -2.63
N HIS A 40 11.79 -1.67 -3.68
CA HIS A 40 13.04 -2.30 -4.11
C HIS A 40 14.12 -1.27 -4.44
N THR A 41 13.78 -0.33 -5.32
CA THR A 41 14.75 0.68 -5.78
C THR A 41 15.22 1.58 -4.63
N GLY A 42 14.31 1.95 -3.73
CA GLY A 42 14.61 2.75 -2.54
C GLY A 42 15.51 2.00 -1.57
N GLY A 43 15.21 0.74 -1.29
CA GLY A 43 16.02 -0.14 -0.43
C GLY A 43 17.46 -0.28 -0.93
N GLU A 44 17.65 -0.60 -2.21
CA GLU A 44 18.98 -0.69 -2.83
C GLU A 44 19.76 0.63 -2.72
N VAL A 45 19.10 1.76 -3.00
CA VAL A 45 19.74 3.08 -2.93
C VAL A 45 20.13 3.45 -1.51
N LEU A 46 19.28 3.18 -0.52
CA LEU A 46 19.53 3.52 0.88
C LEU A 46 20.64 2.66 1.49
N GLU A 47 20.66 1.36 1.21
CA GLU A 47 21.75 0.45 1.59
C GLU A 47 23.09 0.94 1.01
N LEU A 48 23.13 1.31 -0.28
CA LEU A 48 24.37 1.81 -0.90
C LEU A 48 24.80 3.18 -0.39
N SER A 49 23.85 4.02 0.04
CA SER A 49 24.12 5.36 0.54
C SER A 49 24.75 5.36 1.92
N ASN A 50 24.38 4.40 2.76
CA ASN A 50 24.96 4.21 4.08
C ASN A 50 24.96 2.72 4.49
N PRO A 51 25.95 1.95 4.00
CA PRO A 51 25.98 0.50 4.18
C PRO A 51 25.87 0.08 5.64
N GLY A 52 24.88 -0.75 5.94
CA GLY A 52 24.60 -1.28 7.29
C GLY A 52 23.60 -0.49 8.15
N ASP A 53 23.25 0.75 7.80
CA ASP A 53 22.21 1.51 8.52
C ASP A 53 20.80 1.22 8.00
N TYR A 54 20.68 0.80 6.72
CA TYR A 54 19.42 0.42 6.07
C TYR A 54 19.56 -0.96 5.44
N PRO A 55 19.57 -2.04 6.25
CA PRO A 55 19.65 -3.41 5.75
C PRO A 55 18.50 -3.67 4.77
N TYR A 56 18.84 -4.02 3.53
CA TYR A 56 17.88 -4.38 2.49
C TYR A 56 18.06 -5.84 2.05
N ASP A 57 16.99 -6.63 2.21
CA ASP A 57 16.90 -8.00 1.69
C ASP A 57 15.85 -8.05 0.58
N PRO A 58 16.22 -8.34 -0.69
CA PRO A 58 15.25 -8.45 -1.77
C PRO A 58 14.27 -9.61 -1.58
N ASP A 59 14.58 -10.60 -0.74
CA ASP A 59 13.66 -11.71 -0.42
C ASP A 59 12.55 -11.27 0.57
N ASP A 60 12.69 -10.11 1.24
CA ASP A 60 11.68 -9.51 2.13
C ASP A 60 10.66 -8.63 1.36
N GLU A 61 10.37 -8.98 0.10
CA GLU A 61 9.41 -8.27 -0.76
C GLU A 61 8.04 -8.11 -0.05
N PRO A 62 7.48 -6.89 0.01
CA PRO A 62 6.14 -6.65 0.54
C PRO A 62 5.07 -7.29 -0.34
N SER A 63 3.99 -7.78 0.27
CA SER A 63 2.77 -8.18 -0.47
C SER A 63 1.76 -7.05 -0.49
N TYR A 64 0.69 -7.19 -1.27
CA TYR A 64 -0.41 -6.22 -1.29
C TYR A 64 -1.77 -6.90 -1.29
N ASP A 65 -2.76 -6.20 -0.75
CA ASP A 65 -4.18 -6.55 -0.80
C ASP A 65 -4.97 -5.36 -1.39
N ILE A 66 -6.05 -5.66 -2.11
CA ILE A 66 -6.94 -4.66 -2.71
C ILE A 66 -8.35 -4.90 -2.19
N PHE A 67 -8.94 -3.87 -1.60
CA PHE A 67 -10.29 -3.88 -1.02
C PHE A 67 -11.21 -3.00 -1.84
N GLU A 68 -12.38 -3.53 -2.21
CA GLU A 68 -13.48 -2.74 -2.75
C GLU A 68 -14.18 -2.03 -1.58
N GLN A 69 -14.37 -0.72 -1.72
CA GLN A 69 -15.07 0.17 -0.82
C GLN A 69 -16.43 0.46 -1.46
N ASP A 70 -17.49 0.09 -0.75
CA ASP A 70 -18.85 0.44 -1.14
C ASP A 70 -19.16 1.84 -0.60
N ASP A 71 -19.80 2.69 -1.42
CA ASP A 71 -20.19 4.06 -1.07
C ASP A 71 -21.19 4.14 0.13
N GLU A 72 -21.58 3.00 0.74
CA GLU A 72 -22.61 2.89 1.79
C GLU A 72 -22.08 3.02 3.23
N ASP A 73 -20.76 3.05 3.46
CA ASP A 73 -20.18 3.09 4.82
C ASP A 73 -20.03 4.50 5.43
N ASP A 74 -20.51 5.56 4.76
CA ASP A 74 -20.38 6.98 5.21
C ASP A 74 -21.70 7.64 5.67
N GLU A 75 -22.84 6.94 5.69
CA GLU A 75 -24.14 7.47 6.15
C GLU A 75 -24.73 6.67 7.32
N ASP A 76 -24.18 6.76 8.55
CA ASP A 76 -24.92 6.45 9.78
C ASP A 76 -24.13 6.89 11.06
N ASP A 77 -23.82 8.18 11.19
CA ASP A 77 -23.36 8.74 12.48
C ASP A 77 -23.97 10.12 12.80
N GLU A 78 -25.23 10.33 12.40
CA GLU A 78 -26.09 11.36 12.99
C GLU A 78 -26.94 10.68 14.08
N GLU A 79 -26.32 10.32 15.22
CA GLU A 79 -27.10 10.10 16.45
C GLU A 79 -27.66 11.45 16.92
N ASP A 80 -28.91 11.71 16.50
CA ASP A 80 -29.80 12.70 17.11
C ASP A 80 -29.88 12.49 18.63
N GLU A 81 -29.26 13.37 19.44
CA GLU A 81 -29.68 13.67 20.82
C GLU A 81 -29.71 15.19 21.13
#